data_AF-A0A0N1J159-F1
#
_entry.id   AF-A0A0N1J159-F1
#
_cell.length_a   1.000
_cell.length_b   1.000
_cell.length_c   1.000
_cell.angle_alpha   90.00
_cell.angle_beta   90.00
_cell.angle_gamma   90.00
#
_symmetry.space_group_name_H-M   'P 1'
#
loop_
_entity.id
_entity.type
_entity.pdbx_description
1 polymer ?
#
loop_
_entity_poly.entity_id
_entity_poly.type
_entity_poly.pdbx_seq_one_letter_code
_entity_poly.pdbx_strand_id
1 'polypeptide(L)'
;MDRLYRERGIRFELVKWEDKNQSFNAKRKQDDFNEELLRCDIVLVLFWKKIGAFTKEEFYRAYYSLKNGQKPEYLFVYFKTFDYTDVSDADLRKISDFRKEINSNDQFAKDYKEINDLRHDFQKQLTLIVSKI
;
A
#
# COMPACT_ATOMS: atom_id res chain seq x y z
N MET A 1 12.04 -17.54 -3.09
CA MET A 1 12.48 -16.89 -1.83
C MET A 1 13.94 -16.55 -1.97
N ASP A 2 14.29 -15.26 -1.86
CA ASP A 2 15.65 -14.77 -1.98
C ASP A 2 16.57 -15.46 -0.95
N ARG A 3 17.84 -15.72 -1.29
CA ARG A 3 18.79 -16.44 -0.43
C ARG A 3 18.99 -15.69 0.89
N LEU A 4 19.05 -14.36 0.80
CA LEU A 4 19.22 -13.43 1.91
C LEU A 4 18.18 -13.62 3.03
N TYR A 5 16.89 -13.75 2.68
CA TYR A 5 15.82 -13.88 3.68
C TYR A 5 15.92 -15.18 4.46
N ARG A 6 16.28 -16.28 3.78
CA ARG A 6 16.46 -17.59 4.39
C ARG A 6 17.64 -17.64 5.33
N GLU A 7 18.78 -17.07 4.93
CA GLU A 7 19.99 -17.00 5.77
C GLU A 7 19.77 -16.16 7.03
N ARG A 8 18.89 -15.14 6.97
CA ARG A 8 18.50 -14.31 8.12
C ARG A 8 17.31 -14.84 8.91
N GLY A 9 16.72 -15.97 8.53
CA GLY A 9 15.53 -16.51 9.19
C GLY A 9 14.27 -15.65 9.06
N ILE A 10 14.21 -14.76 8.06
CA ILE A 10 13.10 -13.83 7.85
C ILE A 10 12.01 -14.48 7.00
N ARG A 11 10.77 -14.38 7.46
CA ARG A 11 9.58 -14.84 6.75
C ARG A 11 8.61 -13.69 6.55
N PHE A 12 8.18 -13.49 5.30
CA PHE A 12 7.10 -12.57 4.97
C PHE A 12 5.77 -13.32 4.97
N GLU A 13 4.80 -12.79 5.71
CA GLU A 13 3.40 -13.22 5.65
C GLU A 13 2.62 -12.21 4.81
N LEU A 14 2.05 -12.68 3.69
CA LEU A 14 1.26 -11.83 2.82
C LEU A 14 -0.19 -11.84 3.28
N VAL A 15 -0.67 -10.68 3.72
CA VAL A 15 -2.08 -10.46 4.05
C VAL A 15 -2.75 -9.77 2.85
N LYS A 16 -3.69 -10.46 2.20
CA LYS A 16 -4.55 -9.89 1.14
C LYS A 16 -5.97 -9.72 1.66
N TRP A 17 -6.56 -8.57 1.38
CA TRP A 17 -7.94 -8.26 1.77
C TRP A 17 -8.97 -9.18 1.07
N GLU A 18 -8.68 -9.61 -0.16
CA GLU A 18 -9.53 -10.53 -0.95
C GLU A 18 -9.66 -11.93 -0.33
N ASP A 19 -8.68 -12.36 0.47
CA ASP A 19 -8.64 -13.69 1.10
C ASP A 19 -9.43 -13.73 2.43
N LYS A 20 -9.99 -12.59 2.88
CA LYS A 20 -10.75 -12.49 4.13
C LYS A 20 -12.24 -12.70 3.89
N ASN A 21 -12.94 -13.16 4.93
CA ASN A 21 -14.36 -13.48 4.87
C ASN A 21 -15.20 -12.23 4.50
N GLN A 22 -15.92 -12.33 3.37
CA GLN A 22 -16.80 -11.27 2.87
C GLN A 22 -18.26 -11.40 3.37
N SER A 23 -18.53 -12.14 4.44
CA SER A 23 -19.86 -12.16 5.09
C SER A 23 -20.09 -10.91 5.93
N PHE A 24 -21.23 -10.23 5.77
CA PHE A 24 -21.58 -9.10 6.62
C PHE A 24 -21.60 -9.52 8.10
N ASN A 25 -20.83 -8.82 8.93
CA ASN A 25 -20.83 -8.93 10.39
C ASN A 25 -21.52 -7.70 11.01
N ALA A 26 -21.79 -7.73 12.32
CA ALA A 26 -22.44 -6.64 13.05
C ALA A 26 -21.59 -5.35 13.12
N LYS A 27 -20.27 -5.46 12.89
CA LYS A 27 -19.35 -4.32 12.71
C LYS A 27 -19.21 -3.98 11.22
N ARG A 28 -18.76 -2.77 10.90
CA ARG A 28 -18.35 -2.44 9.52
C ARG A 28 -17.09 -3.28 9.24
N LYS A 29 -17.11 -4.19 8.26
CA LYS A 29 -15.92 -4.97 7.84
C LYS A 29 -14.65 -4.14 7.64
N GLN A 30 -14.82 -2.87 7.28
CA GLN A 30 -13.73 -1.93 7.13
C GLN A 30 -12.88 -1.79 8.40
N ASP A 31 -13.49 -1.92 9.59
CA ASP A 31 -12.78 -1.85 10.86
C ASP A 31 -11.84 -3.04 11.06
N ASP A 32 -12.25 -4.24 10.65
CA ASP A 32 -11.42 -5.45 10.70
C ASP A 32 -10.20 -5.31 9.78
N PHE A 33 -10.37 -4.72 8.58
CA PHE A 33 -9.26 -4.43 7.67
C PHE A 33 -8.32 -3.37 8.24
N ASN A 34 -8.87 -2.32 8.85
CA ASN A 34 -8.08 -1.26 9.48
C ASN A 34 -7.24 -1.82 10.64
N GLU A 35 -7.81 -2.68 11.49
CA GLU A 35 -7.07 -3.31 12.60
C GLU A 35 -5.93 -4.20 12.09
N GLU A 36 -6.17 -4.99 11.05
CA GLU A 36 -5.14 -5.87 10.46
C GLU A 36 -4.02 -5.04 9.81
N LEU A 37 -4.39 -3.99 9.09
CA LEU A 37 -3.44 -3.06 8.45
C LEU A 37 -2.49 -2.42 9.47
N LEU A 38 -2.98 -2.11 10.67
CA LEU A 38 -2.19 -1.54 11.76
C LEU A 38 -1.33 -2.58 12.52
N ARG A 39 -1.48 -3.87 12.22
CA ARG A 39 -0.63 -4.94 12.78
C ARG A 39 0.54 -5.30 11.88
N CYS A 40 0.43 -5.03 10.58
CA CYS A 40 1.47 -5.29 9.59
C CYS A 40 2.71 -4.43 9.81
N ASP A 41 3.90 -5.00 9.61
CA ASP A 41 5.17 -4.25 9.63
C ASP A 41 5.35 -3.41 8.35
N ILE A 42 4.87 -3.93 7.22
CA ILE A 42 4.96 -3.33 5.90
C ILE A 42 3.57 -3.28 5.28
N VAL A 43 3.16 -2.10 4.80
CA VAL A 43 1.94 -1.90 4.03
C VAL A 43 2.28 -1.45 2.61
N LEU A 44 1.67 -2.10 1.63
CA LEU A 44 1.79 -1.79 0.21
C LEU A 44 0.42 -1.38 -0.33
N VAL A 45 0.29 -0.12 -0.75
CA VAL A 45 -0.95 0.42 -1.34
C VAL A 45 -0.77 0.57 -2.85
N LEU A 46 -1.68 -0.04 -3.62
CA LEU A 46 -1.65 -0.03 -5.09
C LEU A 46 -2.86 0.74 -5.62
N PHE A 47 -2.62 1.77 -6.41
CA PHE A 47 -3.63 2.57 -7.09
C PHE A 47 -3.59 2.35 -8.60
N TRP A 48 -4.73 2.49 -9.27
CA TRP A 48 -4.82 2.45 -10.73
C TRP A 48 -5.76 3.54 -11.25
N LYS A 49 -6.84 3.19 -11.96
CA LYS A 49 -7.76 4.11 -12.63
C LYS A 49 -8.79 4.78 -11.72
N LYS A 50 -8.98 4.29 -10.49
CA LYS A 50 -9.98 4.81 -9.54
C LYS A 50 -9.42 4.84 -8.12
N ILE A 51 -9.81 5.85 -7.36
CA ILE A 51 -9.55 5.95 -5.93
C ILE A 51 -10.88 5.76 -5.20
N GLY A 52 -11.01 4.61 -4.53
CA GLY A 52 -12.15 4.32 -3.68
C GLY A 52 -12.06 5.09 -2.36
N ALA A 53 -13.22 5.46 -1.79
CA ALA A 53 -13.27 6.15 -0.49
C ALA A 53 -12.64 5.31 0.63
N PHE A 54 -12.80 3.98 0.57
CA PHE A 54 -12.20 3.04 1.52
C PHE A 54 -10.67 3.02 1.46
N THR A 55 -10.10 2.99 0.26
CA THR A 55 -8.64 2.98 0.07
C THR A 55 -7.98 4.27 0.59
N LYS A 56 -8.69 5.41 0.49
CA LYS A 56 -8.21 6.67 1.07
C LYS A 56 -8.23 6.62 2.62
N GLU A 57 -9.28 6.05 3.21
CA GLU A 57 -9.37 5.85 4.68
C GLU A 57 -8.24 4.95 5.20
N GLU A 58 -8.02 3.81 4.56
CA GLU A 58 -6.97 2.83 4.91
C GLU A 58 -5.57 3.46 4.83
N PHE A 59 -5.30 4.20 3.75
CA PHE A 59 -4.04 4.92 3.57
C PHE A 59 -3.78 5.90 4.72
N TYR A 60 -4.75 6.75 5.07
CA TYR A 60 -4.53 7.73 6.13
C TYR A 60 -4.34 7.09 7.49
N ARG A 61 -5.07 6.01 7.80
CA ARG A 61 -4.87 5.29 9.06
C ARG A 61 -3.46 4.73 9.14
N ALA A 62 -2.96 4.09 8.08
CA ALA A 62 -1.58 3.62 8.01
C ALA A 62 -0.58 4.77 8.15
N TYR A 63 -0.79 5.87 7.41
CA TYR A 63 0.09 7.04 7.40
C TYR A 63 0.19 7.72 8.76
N TYR A 64 -0.96 8.00 9.41
CA TYR A 64 -0.95 8.66 10.71
C TYR A 64 -0.37 7.77 11.80
N SER A 65 -0.64 6.46 11.75
CA SER A 65 -0.03 5.51 12.67
C SER A 65 1.50 5.48 12.53
N LEU A 66 2.00 5.37 11.29
CA LEU A 66 3.43 5.47 10.97
C LEU A 66 4.04 6.78 11.49
N LYS A 67 3.38 7.92 11.23
CA LYS A 67 3.84 9.24 11.68
C LYS A 67 3.93 9.35 13.20
N ASN A 68 3.09 8.61 13.92
CA ASN A 68 3.12 8.53 15.39
C ASN A 68 4.14 7.50 15.91
N GLY A 69 4.98 6.92 15.05
CA GLY A 69 5.96 5.90 15.44
C GLY A 69 5.34 4.53 15.75
N GLN A 70 4.11 4.29 15.26
CA GLN A 70 3.40 3.03 15.41
C GLN A 70 3.39 2.27 14.08
N LYS A 71 2.94 1.01 14.09
CA LYS A 71 2.85 0.20 12.88
C LYS A 71 1.81 0.76 11.88
N PRO A 72 2.04 0.60 10.57
CA PRO A 72 3.19 -0.05 9.95
C PRO A 72 4.46 0.79 10.05
N GLU A 73 5.63 0.13 10.10
CA GLU A 73 6.95 0.78 10.08
C GLU A 73 7.35 1.25 8.68
N TYR A 74 6.78 0.61 7.66
CA TYR A 74 7.01 0.95 6.25
C TYR A 74 5.70 1.02 5.48
N LEU A 75 5.44 2.16 4.85
CA LEU A 75 4.28 2.40 4.00
C LEU A 75 4.71 2.76 2.59
N PHE A 76 4.45 1.87 1.63
CA PHE A 76 4.76 2.07 0.22
C PHE A 76 3.49 2.34 -0.59
N VAL A 77 3.56 3.34 -1.46
CA VAL A 77 2.45 3.70 -2.35
C VAL A 77 2.90 3.63 -3.80
N TYR A 78 2.16 2.87 -4.59
CA TYR A 78 2.41 2.74 -6.02
C TYR A 78 1.16 3.06 -6.83
N PHE A 79 1.35 3.76 -7.95
CA PHE A 79 0.33 4.00 -8.95
C PHE A 79 0.68 3.27 -10.24
N LYS A 80 -0.23 2.42 -10.71
CA LYS A 80 -0.10 1.81 -12.03
C LYS A 80 -0.33 2.87 -13.09
N THR A 81 0.56 2.98 -14.06
CA THR A 81 0.38 3.88 -15.20
C THR A 81 -0.80 3.41 -16.06
N PHE A 82 -1.54 4.35 -16.63
CA PHE A 82 -2.66 4.08 -17.51
C PHE A 82 -2.75 5.16 -18.59
N ASP A 83 -3.48 4.85 -19.66
CA ASP A 83 -3.86 5.86 -20.64
C ASP A 83 -4.98 6.74 -20.05
N TYR A 84 -4.75 8.05 -20.03
CA TYR A 84 -5.68 9.03 -19.49
C TYR A 84 -7.00 9.08 -20.26
N THR A 85 -7.00 8.67 -21.53
CA THR A 85 -8.20 8.64 -22.38
C THR A 85 -9.24 7.61 -21.92
N ASP A 86 -8.82 6.60 -21.16
CA ASP A 86 -9.70 5.56 -20.61
C ASP A 86 -10.36 5.94 -19.27
N VAL A 87 -10.08 7.12 -18.74
CA VAL A 87 -10.45 7.52 -17.38
C VAL A 87 -11.25 8.82 -17.43
N SER A 88 -12.34 8.87 -16.65
CA SER A 88 -13.16 10.08 -16.59
C SER A 88 -12.38 11.27 -16.02
N ASP A 89 -12.66 12.48 -16.49
CA ASP A 89 -12.05 13.71 -15.94
C ASP A 89 -12.20 13.81 -14.42
N ALA A 90 -13.33 13.35 -13.88
CA ALA A 90 -13.59 13.33 -12.45
C ALA A 90 -12.63 12.38 -11.70
N ASP A 91 -12.38 11.19 -12.25
CA ASP A 91 -11.43 10.24 -11.66
C ASP A 91 -9.98 10.71 -11.83
N LEU A 92 -9.63 11.32 -12.97
CA LEU A 92 -8.32 11.94 -13.20
C LEU A 92 -8.02 13.03 -12.18
N ARG A 93 -9.00 13.89 -11.88
CA ARG A 93 -8.88 14.92 -10.83
C ARG A 93 -8.64 14.29 -9.47
N LYS A 94 -9.44 13.29 -9.08
CA LYS A 94 -9.24 12.57 -7.81
C LYS A 94 -7.84 11.96 -7.69
N ILE A 95 -7.33 11.36 -8.76
CA ILE A 95 -5.98 10.78 -8.78
C ILE A 95 -4.92 11.88 -8.62
N SER A 96 -5.07 12.99 -9.34
CA SER A 96 -4.16 14.13 -9.27
C SER A 96 -4.15 14.76 -7.88
N ASP A 97 -5.32 15.00 -7.29
CA ASP A 97 -5.46 15.59 -5.96
C ASP A 97 -4.84 14.68 -4.89
N PHE A 98 -5.11 13.38 -4.96
CA PHE A 98 -4.55 12.43 -4.01
C PHE A 98 -3.03 12.29 -4.12
N ARG A 99 -2.46 12.33 -5.34
CA ARG A 99 -1.00 12.37 -5.54
C ARG A 99 -0.38 13.62 -4.89
N LYS A 100 -1.03 14.79 -5.03
CA LYS A 100 -0.57 16.03 -4.39
C LYS A 100 -0.61 15.90 -2.87
N GLU A 101 -1.68 15.33 -2.32
CA GLU A 101 -1.82 15.08 -0.88
C GLU A 101 -0.71 14.15 -0.35
N ILE A 102 -0.37 13.07 -1.05
CA ILE A 102 0.73 12.17 -0.65
C ILE A 102 2.07 12.92 -0.66
N ASN A 103 2.35 13.63 -1.76
CA ASN A 103 3.61 14.35 -1.92
C ASN A 103 3.76 15.50 -0.91
N SER A 104 2.67 16.18 -0.51
CA SER A 104 2.71 17.22 0.52
C SER A 104 2.97 16.70 1.93
N ASN A 105 2.78 15.38 2.13
CA ASN A 105 2.97 14.71 3.41
C ASN A 105 4.37 14.07 3.53
N ASP A 106 5.34 14.52 2.72
CA ASP A 106 6.72 14.01 2.60
C ASP A 106 6.82 12.52 2.25
N GLN A 107 5.74 11.95 1.72
CA GLN A 107 5.71 10.57 1.28
C GLN A 107 5.89 10.51 -0.24
N PHE A 108 6.73 9.58 -0.70
CA PHE A 108 6.96 9.36 -2.12
C PHE A 108 6.01 8.27 -2.65
N ALA A 109 5.13 8.67 -3.56
CA ALA A 109 4.42 7.73 -4.43
C ALA A 109 5.28 7.38 -5.65
N LYS A 110 5.34 6.11 -6.02
CA LYS A 110 6.04 5.64 -7.24
C LYS A 110 5.08 5.18 -8.31
N ASP A 111 5.50 5.31 -9.56
CA ASP A 111 4.76 4.79 -10.71
C ASP A 111 5.33 3.45 -11.16
N TYR A 112 4.46 2.55 -11.63
CA TYR A 112 4.86 1.31 -12.29
C TYR A 112 3.98 1.05 -13.51
N LYS A 113 4.55 0.45 -14.56
CA LYS A 113 3.79 0.13 -15.78
C LYS A 113 3.31 -1.30 -15.75
N GLU A 114 4.24 -2.22 -15.54
CA GLU A 114 4.00 -3.65 -15.51
C GLU A 114 4.27 -4.24 -14.12
N ILE A 115 3.70 -5.43 -13.87
CA ILE A 115 3.88 -6.11 -12.59
C ILE A 115 5.37 -6.39 -12.29
N ASN A 116 6.20 -6.57 -13.32
CA ASN A 116 7.64 -6.78 -13.16
C ASN A 116 8.36 -5.53 -12.65
N ASP A 117 7.92 -4.33 -13.04
CA ASP A 117 8.47 -3.07 -12.54
C ASP A 117 8.21 -2.93 -11.03
N LEU A 118 6.96 -3.19 -10.62
CA LEU A 118 6.55 -3.20 -9.22
C LEU A 118 7.36 -4.24 -8.42
N ARG A 119 7.47 -5.47 -8.94
CA ARG A 119 8.21 -6.55 -8.26
C ARG A 119 9.67 -6.19 -8.08
N HIS A 120 10.32 -5.68 -9.12
CA HIS A 120 11.73 -5.29 -9.08
C HIS A 120 11.98 -4.17 -8.08
N ASP A 121 11.18 -3.10 -8.13
CA ASP A 121 11.35 -1.98 -7.20
C ASP A 121 11.05 -2.38 -5.76
N PHE A 122 9.95 -3.10 -5.54
CA PHE A 122 9.55 -3.53 -4.20
C PHE A 122 10.53 -4.54 -3.61
N GLN A 123 11.08 -5.46 -4.41
CA GLN A 123 12.15 -6.36 -3.96
C GLN A 123 13.38 -5.60 -3.47
N LYS A 124 13.79 -4.52 -4.16
CA LYS A 124 14.88 -3.67 -3.67
C LYS A 124 14.54 -3.02 -2.32
N GLN A 125 13.29 -2.56 -2.14
CA GLN A 125 12.84 -2.01 -0.86
C GLN A 125 12.90 -3.06 0.25
N LEU A 126 12.43 -4.28 -0.01
CA LEU A 126 12.51 -5.39 0.96
C LEU A 126 13.96 -5.72 1.33
N THR A 127 14.88 -5.75 0.37
CA THR A 127 16.31 -5.95 0.64
C THR A 127 16.87 -4.83 1.54
N LEU A 128 16.50 -3.58 1.31
CA LEU A 128 16.91 -2.44 2.15
C LEU A 128 16.35 -2.55 3.57
N ILE A 129 15.08 -2.90 3.72
CA ILE A 129 14.46 -3.14 5.04
C ILE A 129 15.19 -4.25 5.76
N VAL A 130 15.33 -5.41 5.10
CA VAL A 130 15.96 -6.58 5.69
C VAL A 130 17.39 -6.28 6.10
N SER A 131 18.14 -5.48 5.33
CA SER A 131 19.53 -5.12 5.66
C SER A 131 19.70 -4.32 6.97
N LYS A 132 18.62 -3.67 7.44
CA LYS A 132 18.60 -2.86 8.67
C LYS A 132 18.18 -3.65 9.91
N ILE A 133 17.64 -4.85 9.72
CA ILE A 133 17.28 -5.82 10.75
C ILE A 133 18.46 -6.78 10.95
#